data_AF-A0A5Q4ZL64-F1
#
_entry.id   AF-A0A5Q4ZL64-F1
#
_cell.length_a   1.000
_cell.length_b   1.000
_cell.length_c   1.000
_cell.angle_alpha   90.00
_cell.angle_beta   90.00
_cell.angle_gamma   90.00
#
_symmetry.space_group_name_H-M   'P 1'
#
loop_
_entity.id
_entity.type
_entity.pdbx_description
1 polymer ?
#
loop_
_entity_poly.entity_id
_entity_poly.type
_entity_poly.pdbx_seq_one_letter_code
_entity_poly.pdbx_strand_id
1 'polypeptide(L)'
;MTKFESAQLFVKSSPTLGRLPKTSEIGKEFPTYVSDGKGGYHLETSNTMIKEVVVARMPAAVVDDVYNEWLVPQDVWKGTYGILPTSTEFASFKRIKTIKAVKIDDEMLTLMGSEDGKTAIIKVSWDDKGMTVYKDGYLANYEYGIAPEEMKANYELAK
;
A
#
# COMPACT_ATOMS: atom_id res chain seq x y z
N MET A 1 -18.73 -7.46 -6.45
CA MET A 1 -17.86 -7.08 -7.59
C MET A 1 -18.45 -5.98 -8.50
N THR A 2 -19.72 -5.58 -8.39
CA THR A 2 -20.33 -4.56 -9.26
C THR A 2 -19.89 -3.11 -9.01
N LYS A 3 -19.55 -2.72 -7.76
CA LYS A 3 -19.14 -1.34 -7.43
C LYS A 3 -17.81 -0.90 -8.06
N PHE A 4 -16.96 -1.83 -8.50
CA PHE A 4 -15.71 -1.50 -9.20
C PHE A 4 -15.90 -1.19 -10.69
N GLU A 5 -17.04 -1.55 -11.29
CA GLU A 5 -17.30 -1.25 -12.70
C GLU A 5 -17.42 0.27 -12.91
N SER A 6 -18.10 0.95 -11.97
CA SER A 6 -18.29 2.40 -11.92
C SER A 6 -17.28 3.15 -11.03
N ALA A 7 -16.29 2.47 -10.47
CA ALA A 7 -15.30 3.09 -9.59
C ALA A 7 -14.44 4.12 -10.34
N GLN A 8 -14.10 5.20 -9.64
CA GLN A 8 -13.23 6.25 -10.16
C GLN A 8 -11.81 5.70 -10.38
N LEU A 9 -11.18 6.19 -11.45
CA LEU A 9 -9.78 5.92 -11.74
C LEU A 9 -8.89 6.97 -11.07
N PHE A 10 -7.80 6.52 -10.46
CA PHE A 10 -6.82 7.36 -9.82
C PHE A 10 -5.41 7.06 -10.32
N VAL A 11 -4.58 8.09 -10.40
CA VAL A 11 -3.14 8.01 -10.67
C VAL A 11 -2.40 8.37 -9.40
N LYS A 12 -1.35 7.59 -9.06
CA LYS A 12 -0.46 7.98 -7.96
C LYS A 12 0.40 9.15 -8.43
N SER A 13 0.24 10.31 -7.81
CA SER A 13 0.98 11.54 -8.12
C SER A 13 2.37 11.54 -7.50
N SER A 14 2.53 10.91 -6.33
CA SER A 14 3.81 10.81 -5.64
C SER A 14 4.66 9.64 -6.14
N PRO A 15 6.01 9.80 -6.19
CA PRO A 15 6.88 8.69 -6.51
C PRO A 15 6.86 7.65 -5.40
N THR A 16 7.17 6.40 -5.76
CA THR A 16 7.50 5.35 -4.79
C THR A 16 8.98 5.04 -4.93
N LEU A 17 9.67 4.94 -3.81
CA LEU A 17 11.08 4.55 -3.82
C LEU A 17 11.17 3.03 -3.91
N GLY A 18 12.10 2.52 -4.71
CA GLY A 18 12.31 1.08 -4.91
C GLY A 18 13.78 0.71 -4.88
N ARG A 19 14.10 -0.43 -4.27
CA ARG A 19 15.43 -1.06 -4.32
C ARG A 19 15.31 -2.58 -4.35
N LEU A 20 16.38 -3.24 -4.79
CA LEU A 20 16.52 -4.68 -4.60
C LEU A 20 16.90 -4.99 -3.14
N PRO A 21 16.50 -6.17 -2.62
CA PRO A 21 16.97 -6.67 -1.34
C PRO A 21 18.49 -6.81 -1.29
N LYS A 22 19.10 -6.51 -0.14
CA LYS A 22 20.51 -6.84 0.11
C LYS A 22 20.62 -8.33 0.39
N THR A 23 21.72 -8.96 -0.03
CA THR A 23 21.96 -10.40 0.26
C THR A 23 21.89 -10.71 1.76
N SER A 24 22.34 -9.79 2.60
CA SER A 24 22.30 -9.92 4.06
C SER A 24 20.91 -9.77 4.70
N GLU A 25 19.90 -9.34 3.93
CA GLU A 25 18.50 -9.19 4.37
C GLU A 25 17.68 -10.45 4.06
N ILE A 26 18.07 -11.24 3.06
CA ILE A 26 17.31 -12.43 2.63
C ILE A 26 17.11 -13.42 3.78
N GLY A 27 15.87 -13.88 3.95
CA GLY A 27 15.47 -14.81 5.01
C GLY A 27 15.23 -14.14 6.37
N LYS A 28 15.45 -12.83 6.50
CA LYS A 28 15.14 -12.07 7.71
C LYS A 28 13.72 -11.54 7.68
N GLU A 29 13.19 -11.32 8.88
CA GLU A 29 11.96 -10.60 9.10
C GLU A 29 12.07 -9.15 8.62
N PHE A 30 11.02 -8.67 7.97
CA PHE A 30 10.91 -7.34 7.39
C PHE A 30 9.59 -6.69 7.85
N PRO A 31 9.65 -5.71 8.77
CA PRO A 31 8.48 -5.05 9.31
C PRO A 31 7.98 -3.91 8.41
N THR A 32 6.67 -3.84 8.22
CA THR A 32 5.97 -2.69 7.63
C THR A 32 5.40 -1.82 8.74
N TYR A 33 5.74 -0.53 8.75
CA TYR A 33 5.22 0.43 9.73
C TYR A 33 4.27 1.44 9.09
N VAL A 34 3.22 1.81 9.80
CA VAL A 34 2.27 2.87 9.39
C VAL A 34 2.09 3.87 10.54
N SER A 35 1.63 5.08 10.21
CA SER A 35 1.35 6.09 11.22
C SER A 35 0.22 5.65 12.15
N ASP A 36 0.33 5.98 13.44
CA ASP A 36 -0.75 5.82 14.41
C ASP A 36 -1.73 7.01 14.46
N GLY A 37 -1.50 8.04 13.61
CA GLY A 37 -2.29 9.28 13.58
C GLY A 37 -2.08 10.23 14.76
N LYS A 38 -1.20 9.89 15.71
CA LYS A 38 -0.88 10.66 16.92
C LYS A 38 0.58 11.14 16.96
N GLY A 39 1.28 11.04 15.83
CA GLY A 39 2.70 11.38 15.70
C GLY A 39 3.65 10.22 15.98
N GLY A 40 3.13 9.01 16.15
CA GLY A 40 3.90 7.78 16.27
C GLY A 40 3.66 6.82 15.10
N TYR A 41 4.03 5.55 15.32
CA TYR A 41 3.86 4.47 14.36
C TYR A 41 3.48 3.17 15.06
N HIS A 42 2.89 2.25 14.31
CA HIS A 42 2.71 0.86 14.73
C HIS A 42 3.16 -0.12 13.64
N LEU A 43 3.47 -1.34 14.05
CA LEU A 43 3.73 -2.46 13.13
C LEU A 43 2.41 -2.87 12.48
N GLU A 44 2.34 -2.74 11.16
CA GLU A 44 1.18 -3.16 10.37
C GLU A 44 1.29 -4.64 10.01
N THR A 45 2.38 -5.03 9.34
CA THR A 45 2.66 -6.40 8.92
C THR A 45 4.12 -6.75 9.12
N SER A 46 4.41 -8.04 9.18
CA SER A 46 5.78 -8.54 9.19
C SER A 46 5.91 -9.69 8.21
N ASN A 47 6.79 -9.52 7.23
CA ASN A 47 7.00 -10.47 6.13
C ASN A 47 8.44 -10.98 6.13
N THR A 48 8.69 -12.08 5.41
CA THR A 48 10.07 -12.56 5.21
C THR A 48 10.64 -11.98 3.93
N MET A 49 11.82 -11.36 4.02
CA MET A 49 12.55 -10.88 2.86
C MET A 49 12.97 -12.06 1.97
N ILE A 50 12.58 -12.01 0.69
CA ILE A 50 12.99 -12.99 -0.33
C ILE A 50 13.73 -12.29 -1.46
N LYS A 51 14.32 -13.05 -2.39
CA LYS A 51 15.11 -12.46 -3.49
C LYS A 51 14.23 -11.86 -4.58
N GLU A 52 13.05 -12.44 -4.79
CA GLU A 52 12.13 -12.14 -5.89
C GLU A 52 11.19 -10.96 -5.61
N VAL A 53 11.54 -10.08 -4.67
CA VAL A 53 10.78 -8.87 -4.34
C VAL A 53 11.60 -7.60 -4.61
N VAL A 54 10.89 -6.48 -4.64
CA VAL A 54 11.39 -5.11 -4.53
C VAL A 54 11.00 -4.60 -3.15
N VAL A 55 11.94 -3.97 -2.46
CA VAL A 55 11.64 -3.20 -1.25
C VAL A 55 11.12 -1.84 -1.70
N ALA A 56 9.83 -1.61 -1.47
CA ALA A 56 9.16 -0.36 -1.76
C ALA A 56 9.16 0.53 -0.51
N ARG A 57 9.26 1.84 -0.68
CA ARG A 57 9.26 2.82 0.41
C ARG A 57 8.49 4.08 0.00
N MET A 58 7.71 4.63 0.92
CA MET A 58 7.19 5.99 0.77
C MET A 58 8.31 7.03 0.95
N PRO A 59 8.40 8.10 0.13
CA PRO A 59 9.50 9.06 0.23
C PRO A 59 9.61 9.77 1.59
N ALA A 60 8.47 10.00 2.25
CA ALA A 60 8.41 10.61 3.57
C ALA A 60 8.44 9.52 4.66
N ALA A 61 9.17 9.81 5.75
CA ALA A 61 9.13 8.99 6.94
C ALA A 61 7.77 9.09 7.63
N VAL A 62 7.40 8.04 8.35
CA VAL A 62 6.24 8.02 9.26
C VAL A 62 6.56 8.86 10.50
N VAL A 63 7.71 8.60 11.12
CA VAL A 63 8.30 9.39 12.20
C VAL A 63 9.82 9.22 12.18
N ASP A 64 10.57 10.30 12.39
CA ASP A 64 12.04 10.31 12.38
C ASP A 64 12.62 9.53 11.18
N ASP A 65 13.40 8.47 11.41
CA ASP A 65 13.98 7.59 10.39
C ASP A 65 13.17 6.29 10.16
N VAL A 66 11.94 6.22 10.65
CA VAL A 66 11.01 5.09 10.43
C VAL A 66 10.17 5.36 9.20
N TYR A 67 10.34 4.52 8.18
CA TYR A 67 9.62 4.65 6.91
C TYR A 67 8.54 3.59 6.76
N ASN A 68 7.49 3.94 6.03
CA ASN A 68 6.57 2.95 5.51
C ASN A 68 7.26 2.23 4.35
N GLU A 69 7.68 1.00 4.60
CA GLU A 69 8.30 0.11 3.62
C GLU A 69 7.52 -1.19 3.52
N TRP A 70 7.42 -1.74 2.32
CA TRP A 70 6.72 -3.01 2.07
C TRP A 70 7.38 -3.80 0.95
N LEU A 71 7.11 -5.10 0.90
CA LEU A 71 7.66 -6.00 -0.11
C LEU A 71 6.68 -6.14 -1.27
N VAL A 72 7.18 -5.97 -2.49
CA VAL A 72 6.39 -6.12 -3.73
C VAL A 72 7.05 -7.16 -4.62
N PRO A 73 6.34 -8.21 -5.07
CA PRO A 73 6.88 -9.15 -6.06
C PRO A 73 7.41 -8.43 -7.31
N GLN A 74 8.56 -8.86 -7.83
CA GLN A 74 9.22 -8.18 -8.96
C GLN A 74 8.35 -8.10 -10.23
N ASP A 75 7.56 -9.12 -10.51
CA ASP A 75 6.62 -9.15 -11.63
C ASP A 75 5.49 -8.12 -11.46
N VAL A 76 4.93 -8.03 -10.24
CA VAL A 76 3.92 -7.02 -9.86
C VAL A 76 4.51 -5.61 -9.96
N TRP A 77 5.73 -5.41 -9.45
CA TRP A 77 6.44 -4.14 -9.55
C TRP A 77 6.65 -3.72 -11.00
N LYS A 78 7.22 -4.61 -11.82
CA LYS A 78 7.45 -4.35 -13.25
C LYS A 78 6.14 -4.05 -13.98
N GLY A 79 5.07 -4.76 -13.66
CA GLY A 79 3.73 -4.46 -14.19
C GLY A 79 3.20 -3.09 -13.76
N THR A 80 3.64 -2.56 -12.63
CA THR A 80 3.14 -1.31 -12.02
C THR A 80 3.97 -0.08 -12.40
N TYR A 81 5.28 -0.24 -12.59
CA TYR A 81 6.27 0.82 -12.82
C TYR A 81 7.01 0.70 -14.17
N GLY A 82 6.80 -0.40 -14.91
CA GLY A 82 7.43 -0.67 -16.22
C GLY A 82 8.85 -1.21 -16.13
N ILE A 83 9.62 -0.80 -15.11
CA ILE A 83 11.02 -1.18 -14.91
C ILE A 83 11.29 -1.67 -13.49
N LEU A 84 12.30 -2.52 -13.34
CA LEU A 84 12.81 -2.97 -12.03
C LEU A 84 13.92 -2.04 -11.54
N PRO A 85 14.11 -1.90 -10.21
CA PRO A 85 15.34 -1.36 -9.66
C PRO A 85 16.55 -2.23 -10.04
N THR A 86 17.71 -1.60 -10.18
CA THR A 86 18.95 -2.25 -10.60
C THR A 86 20.00 -2.34 -9.49
N SER A 87 19.72 -1.76 -8.32
CA SER A 87 20.64 -1.71 -7.18
C SER A 87 19.90 -1.92 -5.86
N THR A 88 20.67 -2.05 -4.79
CA THR A 88 20.21 -2.11 -3.40
C THR A 88 20.03 -0.72 -2.78
N GLU A 89 20.17 0.34 -3.56
CA GLU A 89 19.93 1.72 -3.12
C GLU A 89 18.57 2.18 -3.61
N PHE A 90 17.87 2.98 -2.80
CA PHE A 90 16.56 3.48 -3.18
C PHE A 90 16.66 4.43 -4.37
N ALA A 91 15.92 4.10 -5.44
CA ALA A 91 15.69 4.98 -6.58
C ALA A 91 14.21 5.36 -6.66
N SER A 92 13.90 6.48 -7.31
CA SER A 92 12.54 6.99 -7.45
C SER A 92 11.84 6.41 -8.68
N PHE A 93 10.61 5.91 -8.51
CA PHE A 93 9.80 5.34 -9.59
C PHE A 93 8.44 6.02 -9.65
N LYS A 94 8.04 6.40 -10.86
CA LYS A 94 6.70 6.90 -11.15
C LYS A 94 5.80 5.74 -11.53
N ARG A 95 4.67 5.59 -10.83
CA ARG A 95 3.66 4.57 -11.14
C ARG A 95 3.09 4.85 -12.53
N ILE A 96 3.04 3.83 -13.40
CA ILE A 96 2.46 3.95 -14.75
C ILE A 96 1.02 3.45 -14.79
N LYS A 97 0.62 2.58 -13.86
CA LYS A 97 -0.75 2.06 -13.77
C LYS A 97 -1.66 2.97 -12.95
N THR A 98 -2.86 3.20 -13.45
CA THR A 98 -3.99 3.71 -12.69
C THR A 98 -4.54 2.62 -11.76
N ILE A 99 -5.27 3.04 -10.73
CA ILE A 99 -6.08 2.16 -9.89
C ILE A 99 -7.54 2.54 -10.03
N LYS A 100 -8.44 1.56 -9.95
CA LYS A 100 -9.85 1.85 -9.66
C LYS A 100 -10.02 1.81 -8.15
N ALA A 101 -10.64 2.82 -7.57
CA ALA A 101 -10.85 2.86 -6.13
C ALA A 101 -12.28 3.28 -5.80
N VAL A 102 -12.89 2.58 -4.84
CA VAL A 102 -14.22 2.90 -4.31
C VAL A 102 -14.03 3.50 -2.93
N LYS A 103 -14.69 4.63 -2.67
CA LYS A 103 -14.68 5.24 -1.35
C LYS A 103 -15.34 4.30 -0.33
N ILE A 104 -14.75 4.19 0.84
CA ILE A 104 -15.28 3.42 1.97
C ILE A 104 -16.24 4.32 2.75
N ASP A 105 -17.50 4.32 2.33
CA ASP A 105 -18.60 4.98 3.02
C ASP A 105 -19.30 4.02 4.02
N ASP A 106 -20.37 4.50 4.67
CA ASP A 106 -21.12 3.72 5.67
C ASP A 106 -21.74 2.45 5.08
N GLU A 107 -22.20 2.50 3.82
CA GLU A 107 -22.73 1.34 3.12
C GLU A 107 -21.63 0.30 2.87
N MET A 108 -20.45 0.76 2.41
CA MET A 108 -19.30 -0.12 2.18
C MET A 108 -18.81 -0.77 3.47
N LEU A 109 -18.73 -0.01 4.58
CA LEU A 109 -18.35 -0.56 5.89
C LEU A 109 -19.32 -1.63 6.36
N THR A 110 -20.62 -1.40 6.18
CA THR A 110 -21.65 -2.39 6.52
C THR A 110 -21.49 -3.66 5.68
N LEU A 111 -21.23 -3.52 4.36
CA LEU A 111 -20.98 -4.65 3.46
C LEU A 111 -19.70 -5.43 3.83
N MET A 112 -18.70 -4.75 4.39
CA MET A 112 -17.45 -5.37 4.87
C MET A 112 -17.57 -5.93 6.29
N GLY A 113 -18.73 -5.84 6.94
CA GLY A 113 -18.94 -6.38 8.29
C GLY A 113 -18.32 -5.55 9.40
N SER A 114 -18.20 -4.22 9.22
CA SER A 114 -17.76 -3.30 10.28
C SER A 114 -18.68 -3.38 11.50
N GLU A 115 -18.08 -3.57 12.69
CA GLU A 115 -18.80 -3.60 13.97
C GLU A 115 -18.86 -2.22 14.65
N ASP A 116 -17.89 -1.34 14.38
CA ASP A 116 -17.73 -0.03 15.01
C ASP A 116 -18.20 1.15 14.13
N GLY A 117 -18.58 0.87 12.88
CA GLY A 117 -18.96 1.88 11.88
C GLY A 117 -17.80 2.78 11.44
N LYS A 118 -16.55 2.41 11.74
CA LYS A 118 -15.35 3.19 11.45
C LYS A 118 -14.27 2.40 10.71
N THR A 119 -14.18 1.11 10.98
CA THR A 119 -13.14 0.23 10.44
C THR A 119 -13.71 -1.10 9.99
N ALA A 120 -13.03 -1.77 9.07
CA ALA A 120 -13.32 -3.17 8.71
C ALA A 120 -12.00 -3.89 8.39
N ILE A 121 -12.02 -5.22 8.46
CA ILE A 121 -10.89 -6.06 8.04
C ILE A 121 -11.20 -6.67 6.69
N ILE A 122 -10.33 -6.43 5.70
CA ILE A 122 -10.40 -7.07 4.39
C ILE A 122 -9.35 -8.16 4.28
N LYS A 123 -9.63 -9.20 3.50
CA LYS A 123 -8.63 -10.21 3.17
C LYS A 123 -7.64 -9.64 2.15
N VAL A 124 -6.35 -9.83 2.39
CA VAL A 124 -5.26 -9.50 1.46
C VAL A 124 -4.39 -10.74 1.21
N SER A 125 -3.62 -10.75 0.12
CA SER A 125 -2.81 -11.92 -0.25
C SER A 125 -1.48 -12.05 0.50
N TRP A 126 -1.07 -11.04 1.24
CA TRP A 126 0.22 -10.97 1.96
C TRP A 126 0.10 -10.99 3.48
N ASP A 127 -1.12 -10.99 4.04
CA ASP A 127 -1.36 -11.13 5.48
C ASP A 127 -2.64 -11.92 5.72
N ASP A 128 -2.50 -13.06 6.40
CA ASP A 128 -3.62 -13.94 6.77
C ASP A 128 -4.60 -13.29 7.77
N LYS A 129 -4.13 -12.28 8.54
CA LYS A 129 -4.98 -11.48 9.43
C LYS A 129 -5.80 -10.45 8.66
N GLY A 130 -5.49 -10.22 7.39
CA GLY A 130 -6.09 -9.19 6.57
C GLY A 130 -5.49 -7.80 6.80
N MET A 131 -6.10 -6.81 6.16
CA MET A 131 -5.74 -5.41 6.26
C MET A 131 -6.88 -4.63 6.89
N THR A 132 -6.56 -3.73 7.82
CA THR A 132 -7.54 -2.79 8.37
C THR A 132 -7.79 -1.67 7.36
N VAL A 133 -9.05 -1.44 7.04
CA VAL A 133 -9.49 -0.31 6.21
C VAL A 133 -10.36 0.64 7.04
N TYR A 134 -10.34 1.92 6.66
CA TYR A 134 -10.92 3.00 7.44
C TYR A 134 -12.02 3.71 6.67
N LYS A 135 -13.03 4.18 7.41
CA LYS A 135 -14.05 5.11 6.89
C LYS A 135 -13.39 6.29 6.19
N ASP A 136 -14.01 6.73 5.09
CA ASP A 136 -13.50 7.78 4.20
C ASP A 136 -12.19 7.45 3.48
N GLY A 137 -11.63 6.26 3.70
CA GLY A 137 -10.56 5.70 2.90
C GLY A 137 -11.08 5.16 1.57
N TYR A 138 -10.24 4.41 0.88
CA TYR A 138 -10.57 3.84 -0.41
C TYR A 138 -10.21 2.37 -0.48
N LEU A 139 -11.07 1.55 -1.07
CA LEU A 139 -10.79 0.18 -1.44
C LEU A 139 -10.35 0.16 -2.90
N ALA A 140 -9.11 -0.25 -3.16
CA ALA A 140 -8.57 -0.38 -4.51
C ALA A 140 -8.96 -1.73 -5.15
N ASN A 141 -9.11 -1.76 -6.47
CA ASN A 141 -9.48 -2.96 -7.23
C ASN A 141 -8.42 -4.07 -7.24
N TYR A 142 -7.26 -3.81 -6.65
CA TYR A 142 -6.21 -4.79 -6.36
C TYR A 142 -6.30 -5.31 -4.92
N GLU A 143 -7.47 -5.16 -4.31
CA GLU A 143 -7.85 -5.76 -3.02
C GLU A 143 -7.06 -5.23 -1.81
N TYR A 144 -6.72 -3.94 -1.81
CA TYR A 144 -6.10 -3.29 -0.66
C TYR A 144 -6.77 -1.96 -0.31
N GLY A 145 -6.67 -1.60 0.97
CA GLY A 145 -7.14 -0.32 1.49
C GLY A 145 -6.11 0.79 1.29
N ILE A 146 -6.58 2.00 1.06
CA ILE A 146 -5.78 3.23 1.05
C ILE A 146 -6.39 4.13 2.11
N ALA A 147 -5.58 4.54 3.09
CA ALA A 147 -6.03 5.43 4.15
C ALA A 147 -6.47 6.79 3.57
N PRO A 148 -7.43 7.51 4.19
CA PRO A 148 -7.92 8.80 3.67
C PRO A 148 -6.80 9.80 3.40
N GLU A 149 -5.87 9.94 4.35
CA GLU A 149 -4.75 10.87 4.22
C GLU A 149 -3.73 10.42 3.17
N GLU A 150 -3.49 9.11 3.04
CA GLU A 150 -2.63 8.58 1.99
C GLU A 150 -3.22 8.85 0.61
N MET A 151 -4.53 8.64 0.45
CA MET A 151 -5.23 8.92 -0.80
C MET A 151 -5.10 10.39 -1.18
N LYS A 152 -5.38 11.29 -0.24
CA LYS A 152 -5.32 12.74 -0.44
C LYS A 152 -3.91 13.24 -0.76
N ALA A 153 -2.88 12.67 -0.12
CA ALA A 153 -1.51 13.12 -0.30
C ALA A 153 -0.85 12.58 -1.58
N ASN A 154 -1.30 11.43 -2.08
CA ASN A 154 -0.53 10.67 -3.06
C ASN A 154 -1.29 10.31 -4.34
N TYR A 155 -2.59 10.59 -4.43
CA TYR A 155 -3.41 10.19 -5.57
C TYR A 155 -4.24 11.36 -6.11
N GLU A 156 -4.43 11.36 -7.42
CA GLU A 156 -5.26 12.31 -8.15
C GLU A 156 -6.22 11.54 -9.06
N LEU A 157 -7.39 12.12 -9.34
CA LEU A 157 -8.32 11.55 -10.32
C LEU A 157 -7.64 11.49 -11.69
N ALA A 158 -7.69 10.30 -12.30
CA ALA A 158 -7.26 10.14 -13.68
C ALA A 158 -8.23 10.92 -14.58
N LYS A 159 -7.68 11.80 -15.42
CA LYS A 159 -8.45 12.54 -16.43
C LYS A 159 -8.74 11.68 -17.65
#